data_AF-A0A7S9LSX4-F1
#
_entry.id   AF-A0A7S9LSX4-F1
#
_cell.length_a   1.000
_cell.length_b   1.000
_cell.length_c   1.000
_cell.angle_alpha   90.00
_cell.angle_beta   90.00
_cell.angle_gamma   90.00
#
_symmetry.space_group_name_H-M   'P 1'
#
loop_
_entity.id
_entity.type
_entity.pdbx_description
1 polymer ?
#
loop_
_entity_poly.entity_id
_entity_poly.type
_entity_poly.pdbx_seq_one_letter_code
_entity_poly.pdbx_strand_id
1 'polypeptide(L)' 'MKKQERVKIVRSGTVRCRGRLTRTHAVIALRLPPGRTMACPICGQRFRRAPDWTSVSHAAWPRPE' A
#
# COMPACT_ATOMS: atom_id res chain seq x y z
N MET A 1 -18.62 -11.98 8.59
CA MET A 1 -17.73 -10.86 8.93
C MET A 1 -16.82 -10.54 7.74
N LYS A 2 -17.11 -9.48 6.96
CA LYS A 2 -16.23 -9.07 5.83
C LYS A 2 -14.99 -8.39 6.40
N LYS A 3 -13.89 -9.13 6.49
CA LYS A 3 -12.59 -8.63 6.94
C LYS A 3 -12.17 -7.53 5.95
N GLN A 4 -12.35 -6.27 6.32
CA GLN A 4 -11.94 -5.14 5.49
C GLN A 4 -10.45 -5.28 5.21
N GLU A 5 -10.12 -5.66 3.98
CA GLU A 5 -8.74 -5.84 3.56
C GLU A 5 -8.10 -4.45 3.42
N ARG A 6 -7.40 -4.03 4.48
CA ARG A 6 -6.74 -2.72 4.55
C ARG A 6 -5.82 -2.53 3.35
N VAL A 7 -6.06 -1.48 2.58
CA VAL A 7 -5.16 -1.03 1.51
C VAL A 7 -3.90 -0.47 2.15
N LYS A 8 -2.73 -1.03 1.84
CA LYS A 8 -1.44 -0.54 2.33
C LYS A 8 -0.98 0.64 1.50
N ILE A 9 -0.85 1.81 2.13
CA ILE A 9 -0.32 2.99 1.46
C ILE A 9 1.21 2.92 1.47
N VAL A 10 1.84 3.10 0.31
CA VAL A 10 3.28 2.97 0.12
C VAL A 10 3.86 4.20 -0.56
N ARG A 11 5.10 4.54 -0.22
CA ARG A 11 5.81 5.72 -0.75
C ARG A 11 6.47 5.42 -2.10
N SER A 12 7.08 4.25 -2.20
CA SER A 12 7.88 3.86 -3.36
C SER A 12 7.02 3.46 -4.55
N GLY A 13 7.51 3.80 -5.76
CA GLY A 13 6.94 3.34 -7.03
C GLY A 13 6.99 1.83 -7.22
N THR A 14 7.74 1.11 -6.38
CA THR A 14 7.85 -0.35 -6.42
C THR A 14 7.68 -0.91 -5.00
N VAL A 15 6.79 -1.89 -4.84
CA VAL A 15 6.55 -2.60 -3.56
C VAL A 15 6.88 -4.07 -3.72
N ARG A 16 7.64 -4.61 -2.77
CA ARG A 16 7.90 -6.06 -2.69
C ARG A 16 6.84 -6.71 -1.81
N CYS A 17 5.89 -7.40 -2.43
CA CYS A 17 4.90 -8.18 -1.71
C CYS A 17 5.49 -9.54 -1.34
N ARG A 18 5.43 -9.92 -0.06
CA ARG A 18 5.90 -11.22 0.48
C ARG A 18 4.75 -12.13 0.95
N GLY A 19 3.51 -11.76 0.63
CA GLY A 19 2.33 -12.50 1.06
C GLY A 19 1.96 -12.28 2.52
N ARG A 20 0.90 -12.97 2.96
CA ARG A 20 0.37 -12.89 4.32
C ARG A 20 0.71 -14.18 5.07
N LEU A 21 1.97 -14.35 5.46
CA LEU A 21 2.53 -15.35 6.40
C LEU A 21 2.23 -16.85 6.21
N THR A 22 1.21 -17.28 5.46
CA THR A 22 0.74 -18.69 5.47
C THR A 22 0.31 -19.24 4.11
N ARG A 23 0.60 -18.56 3.00
CA ARG A 23 0.44 -19.13 1.65
C ARG A 23 1.73 -18.97 0.88
N THR A 24 2.14 -20.02 0.15
CA THR A 24 3.25 -20.05 -0.81
C THR A 24 3.22 -18.80 -1.68
N HIS A 25 3.99 -17.78 -1.29
CA HIS A 25 3.95 -16.47 -1.92
C HIS A 25 5.37 -16.08 -2.31
N ALA A 26 5.71 -16.33 -3.57
CA ALA A 26 6.95 -15.84 -4.14
C ALA A 26 7.03 -14.31 -3.97
N VAL A 27 8.21 -13.79 -3.66
CA VAL A 27 8.39 -12.34 -3.51
C VAL A 27 8.21 -11.69 -4.87
N ILE A 28 7.15 -10.91 -5.04
CA ILE A 28 6.91 -10.17 -6.29
C ILE A 28 7.11 -8.68 -6.09
N ALA A 29 7.67 -8.03 -7.10
CA ALA A 29 7.78 -6.59 -7.17
C ALA A 29 6.58 -6.04 -7.97
N LEU A 30 5.74 -5.25 -7.31
CA LEU A 30 4.61 -4.54 -7.92
C LEU A 30 5.03 -3.10 -8.20
N ARG A 31 4.95 -2.67 -9.46
CA ARG A 31 5.06 -1.25 -9.82
C ARG A 31 3.73 -0.55 -9.56
N LEU A 32 3.75 0.49 -8.75
CA LEU A 32 2.59 1.29 -8.39
C LEU A 32 2.70 2.69 -9.00
N PRO A 33 1.82 3.04 -9.94
CA PRO A 33 1.68 4.41 -10.41
C PRO A 33 1.22 5.32 -9.26
N PRO A 34 1.62 6.60 -9.24
CA PRO A 34 1.16 7.55 -8.22
C PRO A 34 -0.36 7.65 -8.22
N GLY A 35 -0.97 7.64 -7.03
CA GLY A 35 -2.42 7.73 -6.86
C GLY A 35 -3.22 6.47 -7.25
N ARG A 36 -2.58 5.42 -7.78
CA ARG A 36 -3.25 4.17 -8.16
C ARG A 36 -3.13 3.11 -7.07
N THR A 37 -4.18 2.28 -6.98
CA THR A 37 -4.22 1.08 -6.13
C THR A 37 -3.99 -0.15 -7.00
N MET A 38 -3.05 -1.01 -6.62
CA MET A 38 -2.75 -2.29 -7.27
C MET A 38 -2.91 -3.42 -6.26
N ALA A 39 -3.47 -4.54 -6.69
CA ALA A 39 -3.53 -5.75 -5.89
C ALA A 39 -2.38 -6.70 -6.26
N CYS A 40 -1.85 -7.41 -5.27
CA CYS A 40 -0.97 -8.54 -5.53
C CYS A 40 -1.77 -9.68 -6.18
N PRO A 41 -1.38 -10.18 -7.36
CA PRO A 41 -2.08 -11.28 -8.03
C PRO A 41 -2.00 -12.62 -7.26
N ILE A 42 -1.04 -12.78 -6.34
CA ILE A 42 -0.83 -14.03 -5.61
C ILE A 42 -1.66 -14.07 -4.30
N CYS A 43 -1.60 -13.00 -3.50
CA CYS A 43 -2.29 -12.96 -2.20
C CYS A 43 -3.49 -12.01 -2.13
N GLY A 44 -3.81 -11.29 -3.21
CA GLY A 44 -4.89 -10.30 -3.25
C GLY A 44 -4.57 -8.98 -2.55
N GLN A 45 -3.48 -8.89 -1.79
CA GLN A 45 -3.17 -7.73 -0.96
C GLN A 45 -3.09 -6.44 -1.78
N ARG A 46 -3.88 -5.44 -1.38
CA ARG A 46 -3.97 -4.15 -2.05
C ARG A 46 -2.94 -3.15 -1.52
N PHE A 47 -2.25 -2.49 -2.44
CA PHE A 47 -1.28 -1.44 -2.18
C PHE A 47 -1.68 -0.19 -2.95
N ARG A 48 -1.59 0.99 -2.34
CA ARG A 48 -1.83 2.27 -3.01
C ARG A 48 -0.59 3.14 -2.89
N ARG A 49 -0.08 3.66 -4.00
CA ARG A 49 0.98 4.67 -3.92
C ARG A 49 0.36 6.02 -3.57
N ALA A 50 0.91 6.67 -2.56
CA ALA A 50 0.53 8.03 -2.23
C ALA A 50 0.80 8.94 -3.46
N PRO A 51 -0.18 9.73 -3.93
CA PRO A 51 0.03 10.63 -5.07
C PRO A 51 0.99 11.77 -4.72
N ASP A 52 0.96 12.24 -3.47
CA ASP A 52 1.86 13.26 -2.93
C ASP A 52 2.14 12.99 -1.44
N TRP A 53 3.33 13.37 -0.97
CA TRP A 53 3.74 13.22 0.43
C TRP A 53 2.92 14.10 1.39
N THR A 54 2.42 15.25 0.93
CA THR A 54 1.56 16.13 1.76
C THR A 54 0.29 15.42 2.22
N SER A 55 -0.31 14.57 1.39
CA SER A 55 -1.56 13.89 1.70
C SER A 55 -1.42 12.78 2.77
N VAL A 56 -0.22 12.25 3.00
CA VAL A 56 0.04 11.27 4.08
C VAL A 56 0.61 11.94 5.33
N SER A 57 1.25 13.09 5.19
CA SER A 57 1.91 13.83 6.28
C SER A 57 1.02 14.87 6.97
N HIS A 58 -0.04 15.36 6.32
CA HIS A 58 -0.98 16.31 6.92
C HIS A 58 -1.90 15.71 8.00
N ALA A 59 -1.73 14.43 8.36
CA ALA A 59 -2.41 13.83 9.51
C ALA A 59 -1.63 13.99 10.83
N ALA A 60 -0.47 14.65 10.85
CA ALA A 60 0.44 14.55 12.01
C ALA A 60 0.61 15.78 12.90
N TRP A 61 0.34 17.03 12.50
CA TRP A 61 0.45 18.17 13.45
C TRP A 61 -0.50 19.32 13.10
N PRO A 62 -1.45 19.71 13.99
CA PRO A 62 -2.08 21.02 13.88
C PRO A 62 -0.99 22.08 14.05
N ARG A 63 -0.94 23.06 13.14
CA ARG A 63 -0.11 24.25 13.35
C ARG A 63 -0.69 24.99 14.57
N PRO A 64 0.10 25.27 15.62
CA PRO A 64 -0.29 26.32 16.54
C PRO A 64 -0.21 27.64 15.75
N GLU A 65 -1.36 28.32 15.67
CA GLU A 65 -1.45 29.75 15.37
C GLU A 65 -0.80 30.59 16.48
#